data_AF-A0A7H2V6R5-F1
#
_entry.id   AF-A0A7H2V6R5-F1
#
_cell.length_a   1.000
_cell.length_b   1.000
_cell.length_c   1.000
_cell.angle_alpha   90.00
_cell.angle_beta   90.00
_cell.angle_gamma   90.00
#
_symmetry.space_group_name_H-M   'P 1'
#
loop_
_entity.id
_entity.type
_entity.pdbx_description
1 polymer ?
#
loop_
_entity_poly.entity_id
_entity_poly.type
_entity_poly.pdbx_seq_one_letter_code
_entity_poly.pdbx_strand_id
1 'polypeptide(L)' 'MELKDKIILNSGETLVEISHKTKGPVGETDIYKYKIINSKGDIVGYVDHTDHTSIRGFQRTQSAIQYDINKRVIIDIHW' A
#
# COMPACT_ATOMS: atom_id res chain seq x y z
N MET A 1 12.58 -4.82 -1.92
CA MET A 1 12.01 -3.49 -2.19
C MET A 1 10.80 -3.31 -1.33
N GLU A 2 10.69 -2.17 -0.66
CA GLU A 2 9.59 -1.87 0.26
C GLU A 2 8.57 -0.95 -0.42
N LEU A 3 7.33 -0.92 0.08
CA LEU A 3 6.25 -0.08 -0.45
C LEU A 3 6.65 1.41 -0.54
N LYS A 4 7.39 1.91 0.46
CA LYS A 4 7.81 3.32 0.53
C LYS A 4 8.72 3.74 -0.61
N ASP A 5 9.46 2.82 -1.21
CA ASP A 5 10.33 3.08 -2.36
C ASP A 5 9.55 3.21 -3.67
N LYS A 6 8.27 2.84 -3.64
CA LYS A 6 7.44 2.61 -4.83
C LYS A 6 6.27 3.59 -4.97
N ILE A 7 5.91 4.27 -3.89
CA ILE A 7 4.85 5.28 -3.86
C ILE A 7 5.45 6.69 -3.94
N ILE A 8 4.63 7.67 -4.36
CA ILE A 8 5.03 9.08 -4.39
C ILE A 8 4.54 9.75 -3.11
N LEU A 9 5.47 10.23 -2.30
CA LEU A 9 5.20 11.08 -1.15
C LEU A 9 5.87 12.43 -1.37
N ASN A 10 5.11 13.52 -1.25
CA ASN A 10 5.69 14.85 -1.28
C ASN A 10 6.43 15.15 0.04
N SER A 11 7.25 16.20 0.04
CA SER A 11 7.98 16.61 1.23
C SER A 11 7.02 16.93 2.39
N GLY A 12 7.22 16.24 3.52
CA GLY A 12 6.38 16.38 4.71
C GLY A 12 5.11 15.53 4.70
N GLU A 13 4.87 14.74 3.66
CA GLU A 13 3.82 13.72 3.67
C GLU A 13 4.31 12.44 4.34
N THR A 14 3.39 11.76 5.03
CA THR A 14 3.68 10.50 5.71
C THR A 14 2.57 9.48 5.47
N LEU A 15 2.97 8.22 5.43
CA LEU A 15 2.07 7.09 5.26
C LEU A 15 1.64 6.58 6.64
N VAL A 16 0.33 6.50 6.88
CA VAL A 16 -0.25 6.01 8.14
C VAL A 16 -1.16 4.82 7.84
N GLU A 17 -0.89 3.70 8.49
CA GLU A 17 -1.72 2.50 8.37
C GLU A 17 -3.09 2.74 9.02
N ILE A 18 -4.13 2.33 8.32
CA ILE A 18 -5.52 2.44 8.82
C ILE A 18 -6.20 1.08 8.94
N SER A 19 -5.73 0.08 8.18
CA SER A 19 -6.29 -1.26 8.23
C SER A 19 -5.30 -2.25 7.66
N HIS A 20 -5.25 -3.42 8.29
CA HIS A 20 -4.55 -4.60 7.81
C HIS A 20 -5.50 -5.78 7.89
N LYS A 21 -5.49 -6.61 6.85
CA LYS A 21 -6.19 -7.89 6.85
C LYS A 21 -5.37 -8.93 6.11
N THR A 22 -5.51 -10.17 6.55
CA THR A 22 -4.86 -11.31 5.92
C THR A 22 -5.93 -12.22 5.30
N LYS A 23 -5.66 -12.81 4.14
CA LYS A 23 -6.53 -13.77 3.45
C LYS A 23 -5.71 -14.93 2.87
N GLY A 24 -6.41 -16.02 2.56
CA GLY A 24 -5.83 -17.22 1.94
C GLY A 24 -5.42 -18.31 2.96
N PRO A 25 -5.18 -19.54 2.49
CA PRO A 25 -4.69 -20.63 3.32
C PRO A 25 -3.43 -20.20 4.08
N VAL A 26 -3.41 -20.43 5.40
CA VAL A 26 -2.29 -20.07 6.29
C VAL A 26 -1.88 -18.58 6.24
N GLY A 27 -2.74 -17.70 5.71
CA GLY A 27 -2.48 -16.27 5.65
C GLY A 27 -1.47 -15.85 4.58
N GLU A 28 -1.46 -16.52 3.43
CA GLU A 28 -0.50 -16.22 2.34
C GLU A 28 -0.64 -14.84 1.69
N THR A 29 -1.74 -14.11 1.93
CA THR A 29 -1.90 -12.75 1.41
C THR A 29 -2.19 -11.75 2.51
N ASP A 30 -1.36 -10.73 2.63
CA ASP A 30 -1.62 -9.54 3.42
C ASP A 30 -2.13 -8.41 2.54
N ILE A 31 -3.12 -7.68 3.05
CA ILE A 31 -3.68 -6.49 2.42
C ILE A 31 -3.66 -5.37 3.45
N TYR A 32 -2.90 -4.34 3.13
CA TYR A 32 -2.75 -3.13 3.91
C TYR A 32 -3.48 -1.98 3.24
N LYS A 33 -4.07 -1.12 4.06
CA LYS A 33 -4.62 0.16 3.65
C LYS A 33 -3.94 1.25 4.43
N TYR A 34 -3.53 2.29 3.72
CA TYR A 34 -2.89 3.46 4.28
C TYR A 34 -3.63 4.73 3.88
N LYS A 35 -3.54 5.74 4.74
CA LYS A 35 -3.80 7.13 4.39
C LYS A 35 -2.46 7.87 4.28
N ILE A 36 -2.39 8.81 3.35
CA ILE A 36 -1.28 9.76 3.25
C ILE A 36 -1.73 11.03 3.96
N ILE A 37 -0.97 11.47 4.95
CA ILE A 37 -1.22 12.72 5.67
C ILE A 37 -0.12 13.73 5.38
N ASN A 38 -0.48 14.99 5.22
CA ASN A 38 0.50 16.08 5.09
C ASN A 38 1.00 16.54 6.48
N SER A 39 1.93 17.50 6.47
CA SER A 39 2.50 18.09 7.69
C SER A 39 1.49 18.85 8.57
N LYS A 40 0.30 19.17 8.04
CA LYS A 40 -0.80 19.79 8.77
C LYS A 40 -1.76 18.76 9.39
N GLY A 41 -1.57 17.47 9.10
CA GLY A 41 -2.42 16.38 9.54
C GLY A 41 -3.64 16.12 8.65
N ASP A 42 -3.76 16.82 7.52
CA ASP A 42 -4.83 16.57 6.56
C ASP A 42 -4.54 15.33 5.73
N ILE A 43 -5.59 14.59 5.39
CA ILE A 43 -5.50 13.46 4.46
C ILE A 43 -5.39 14.01 3.04
N VAL A 44 -4.33 13.62 2.33
CA VAL A 44 -4.06 14.05 0.94
C VAL A 44 -4.13 12.89 -0.07
N GLY A 45 -4.23 11.65 0.40
CA GLY A 45 -4.35 10.49 -0.45
C GLY A 45 -4.46 9.18 0.32
N TYR A 46 -4.48 8.08 -0.43
CA TYR A 46 -4.63 6.72 0.11
C TYR A 46 -3.73 5.76 -0.64
N VAL A 47 -3.36 4.65 0.00
CA VAL A 47 -2.63 3.56 -0.65
C VAL A 47 -3.26 2.23 -0.24
N ASP A 48 -3.58 1.41 -1.24
CA ASP A 48 -3.90 0.00 -1.05
C ASP A 48 -2.65 -0.81 -1.45
N HIS A 49 -2.12 -1.62 -0.54
CA HIS A 49 -0.95 -2.47 -0.77
C HIS A 49 -1.32 -3.92 -0.50
N THR A 50 -0.99 -4.80 -1.44
CA THR A 50 -1.16 -6.25 -1.29
C THR A 50 0.19 -6.91 -1.35
N ASP A 51 0.43 -7.83 -0.43
CA ASP A 51 1.62 -8.65 -0.38
C ASP A 51 1.19 -10.11 -0.35
N HIS A 52 1.59 -10.86 -1.37
CA HIS A 52 1.22 -12.26 -1.54
C HIS A 52 2.48 -13.11 -1.53
N THR A 53 2.53 -14.11 -0.65
CA THR A 53 3.63 -15.06 -0.54
C THR A 53 3.14 -16.47 -0.87
N SER A 54 3.50 -16.98 -2.04
CA SER A 54 3.10 -18.33 -2.45
C SER A 54 3.73 -19.41 -1.57
N ILE A 55 2.88 -20.22 -0.93
CA ILE A 55 3.29 -21.29 -0.01
C ILE A 55 4.09 -22.40 -0.71
N ARG A 56 3.84 -22.65 -2.01
CA ARG A 56 4.39 -23.81 -2.75
C ARG A 56 5.49 -23.48 -3.75
N GLY A 57 5.93 -22.22 -3.81
CA GLY A 57 6.99 -21.79 -4.72
C GLY A 57 7.93 -20.73 -4.13
N PHE A 58 7.72 -20.30 -2.88
CA PHE A 58 8.46 -19.21 -2.22
C PHE A 58 8.55 -17.92 -3.06
N GLN A 59 7.59 -17.72 -3.97
CA GLN A 59 7.48 -16.51 -4.77
C GLN A 59 6.63 -15.49 -4.01
N ARG A 60 7.20 -14.31 -3.78
CA ARG A 60 6.49 -13.16 -3.24
C ARG A 60 6.14 -12.21 -4.38
N THR A 61 4.90 -11.76 -4.41
CA THR A 61 4.42 -10.74 -5.35
C THR A 61 3.71 -9.66 -4.56
N GLN A 62 4.05 -8.42 -4.85
CA GLN A 62 3.45 -7.26 -4.21
C GLN A 62 2.78 -6.38 -5.27
N SER A 63 1.70 -5.72 -4.87
CA SER A 63 1.08 -4.68 -5.68
C SER A 63 0.66 -3.51 -4.83
N ALA A 64 0.74 -2.32 -5.40
CA ALA A 64 0.31 -1.11 -4.73
C ALA A 64 -0.46 -0.20 -5.67
N ILE A 65 -1.56 0.33 -5.17
CA ILE A 65 -2.36 1.34 -5.85
C ILE A 65 -2.42 2.57 -4.95
N GLN A 66 -1.89 3.68 -5.43
CA GLN A 66 -1.96 4.97 -4.76
C GLN A 66 -3.07 5.82 -5.38
N TYR A 67 -3.85 6.48 -4.52
CA TYR A 67 -4.93 7.36 -4.88
C TYR A 67 -4.70 8.78 -4.34
N ASP A 68 -5.16 9.78 -5.07
CA ASP A 68 -5.34 11.14 -4.54
C ASP A 68 -6.55 11.21 -3.60
N ILE A 69 -6.76 12.38 -2.98
CA ILE A 69 -7.92 12.64 -2.11
C ILE A 69 -9.28 12.48 -2.83
N ASN A 70 -9.32 12.65 -4.14
CA ASN A 70 -10.49 12.48 -5.00
C ASN A 70 -10.66 11.03 -5.48
N LYS A 71 -9.88 10.08 -4.95
CA LYS A 71 -9.84 8.66 -5.34
C LYS A 71 -9.40 8.41 -6.78
N ARG A 72 -8.65 9.34 -7.39
CA ARG A 72 -8.02 9.13 -8.70
C ARG A 72 -6.73 8.36 -8.51
N VAL A 73 -6.52 7.33 -9.34
CA VAL A 73 -5.28 6.54 -9.32
C VAL A 73 -4.11 7.41 -9.79
N ILE A 74 -3.07 7.48 -8.96
CA ILE A 74 -1.79 8.15 -9.28
C ILE A 74 -0.77 7.10 -9.71
N ILE A 75 -0.77 5.95 -9.03
CA ILE A 75 0.18 4.86 -9.27
C ILE A 75 -0.58 3.54 -9.20
N ASP A 76 -0.27 2.63 -10.12
CA ASP A 76 -0.68 1.23 -10.10
C ASP A 76 0.52 0.38 -10.55
N ILE A 77 1.06 -0.42 -9.64
CA ILE A 77 2.33 -1.13 -9.82
C ILE A 77 2.30 -2.51 -9.19
N HIS A 78 3.07 -3.42 -9.79
CA HIS A 78 3.19 -4.83 -9.41
C HIS A 78 4.67 -5.23 -9.47
N TRP A 79 5.19 -5.92 -8.45
CA TRP A 79 6.60 -6.35 -8.40
C TRP A 79 6.85 -7.57 -7.53
#